data_AF-A0A835LKM6-F1
#
_entry.id   AF-A0A835LKM6-F1
#
_cell.length_a   1.000
_cell.length_b   1.000
_cell.length_c   1.000
_cell.angle_alpha   90.00
_cell.angle_beta   90.00
_cell.angle_gamma   90.00
#
_symmetry.space_group_name_H-M   'P 1'
#
loop_
_entity.id
_entity.type
_entity.pdbx_description
1 polymer ?
#
loop_
_entity_poly.entity_id
_entity_poly.type
_entity_poly.pdbx_seq_one_letter_code
_entity_poly.pdbx_strand_id
1 'polypeptide(L)'
;MQLLFCSKNSSHQSVLQVDEMAMQIVTRTKTVAGHNLAPTPWHRFAPKNFNDNNNSQYGKLLNHIKCSYLSCVSEIIRPPYRHQHHDLPHYGNASTTCPSFFRWIHHDLEPWAQSRISPSQLIEAQRFAAFRIVIVDGRLYVEHYFACVQTRAMFTIWGFLQLLKRYPGMVPDVDLMFDCMDRPFVNRGKYRPGKRWPPPPLFRYCTNEWNFDIPFPDWSFWGWPETNIQPWDEEFRSIKQGSKALNWTRKRNHAYWKGNPYVGSAVRTDLLRCNDTTKWGAEVFIQDWVQETRVGFKQSKLADQCKHRYKIYAEGFAWSVSLKYILSCGSLALIISPNFEDFFSRGLIPKQNHWPISRANLCPSIKYAVEWSNANPSQVHFGFLNRLLN
;
A
#
# COMPACT_ATOMS: atom_id res chain seq x y z
N MET A 1 5.61 58.05 0.43
CA MET A 1 5.74 58.43 1.86
C MET A 1 5.40 57.17 2.67
N GLN A 2 6.37 56.25 2.82
CA GLN A 2 7.11 55.96 4.07
C GLN A 2 6.16 55.49 5.21
N LEU A 3 6.25 54.27 5.76
CA LEU A 3 7.44 53.63 6.35
C LEU A 3 7.41 52.09 6.35
N LEU A 4 8.62 51.53 6.25
CA LEU A 4 9.04 50.14 6.49
C LEU A 4 8.95 49.75 7.98
N PHE A 5 8.99 48.45 8.29
CA PHE A 5 10.11 47.84 9.05
C PHE A 5 10.18 46.32 8.83
N CYS A 6 11.20 45.88 8.10
CA CYS A 6 11.81 44.55 8.31
C CYS A 6 12.88 44.70 9.39
N SER A 7 12.88 43.83 10.39
CA SER A 7 14.11 43.55 11.14
C SER A 7 14.78 42.33 10.52
N LYS A 8 15.86 42.58 9.78
CA LYS A 8 16.84 41.58 9.37
C LYS A 8 17.58 41.11 10.61
N ASN A 9 17.69 39.80 10.78
CA ASN A 9 18.99 39.27 11.14
C ASN A 9 19.37 38.17 10.15
N SER A 10 20.57 38.33 9.61
CA SER A 10 21.09 37.65 8.45
C SER A 10 21.85 36.40 8.86
N SER A 11 21.53 35.28 8.23
CA SER A 11 22.53 34.28 7.87
C SER A 11 21.95 33.41 6.77
N HIS A 12 22.68 33.35 5.66
CA HIS A 12 22.53 32.34 4.61
C HIS A 12 22.30 30.93 5.16
N GLN A 13 21.65 30.06 4.36
CA GLN A 13 21.22 28.66 4.60
C GLN A 13 19.73 28.60 5.02
N SER A 14 18.82 27.88 4.37
CA SER A 14 18.94 26.68 3.53
C SER A 14 17.63 26.49 2.73
N VAL A 15 17.65 26.82 1.43
CA VAL A 15 16.69 26.29 0.42
C VAL A 15 17.16 24.93 -0.11
N LEU A 16 18.25 24.41 0.45
CA LEU A 16 18.77 23.07 0.27
C LEU A 16 18.16 22.13 1.32
N GLN A 17 17.76 20.93 0.87
CA GLN A 17 17.52 19.71 1.65
C GLN A 17 16.09 19.43 2.17
N VAL A 18 15.10 19.29 1.30
CA VAL A 18 14.08 18.23 1.52
C VAL A 18 14.53 16.96 0.80
N ASP A 19 15.05 17.08 -0.43
CA ASP A 19 15.60 15.95 -1.20
C ASP A 19 16.85 15.34 -0.57
N GLU A 20 17.82 16.16 -0.16
CA GLU A 20 19.00 15.67 0.55
C GLU A 20 18.68 15.19 1.96
N MET A 21 17.68 15.74 2.65
CA MET A 21 17.33 15.30 4.01
C MET A 21 16.48 14.02 3.99
N ALA A 22 15.56 13.87 3.04
CA ALA A 22 14.84 12.62 2.78
C ALA A 22 15.80 11.53 2.25
N MET A 23 16.72 11.85 1.34
CA MET A 23 17.77 10.91 0.94
C MET A 23 18.74 10.59 2.08
N GLN A 24 19.18 11.56 2.89
CA GLN A 24 20.06 11.30 4.04
C GLN A 24 19.34 10.48 5.12
N ILE A 25 18.04 10.68 5.34
CA ILE A 25 17.24 9.84 6.23
C ILE A 25 17.14 8.44 5.61
N VAL A 26 16.69 8.27 4.38
CA VAL A 26 16.55 6.95 3.73
C VAL A 26 17.88 6.19 3.63
N THR A 27 19.01 6.89 3.41
CA THR A 27 20.34 6.26 3.30
C THR A 27 21.06 6.07 4.65
N ARG A 28 20.75 6.85 5.69
CA ARG A 28 21.36 6.72 7.04
C ARG A 28 20.47 6.03 8.07
N THR A 29 19.17 5.84 7.82
CA THR A 29 18.26 5.15 8.76
C THR A 29 18.36 3.64 8.66
N LYS A 30 19.45 3.09 9.18
CA LYS A 30 19.40 1.71 9.71
C LYS A 30 18.54 1.59 10.98
N THR A 31 18.21 2.70 11.64
CA THR A 31 17.20 2.77 12.72
C THR A 31 17.01 4.24 13.07
N VAL A 32 15.87 4.86 12.73
CA VAL A 32 15.37 6.00 13.52
C VAL A 32 13.89 5.77 13.80
N ALA A 33 13.69 5.14 14.94
CA ALA A 33 12.47 5.25 15.72
C ALA A 33 12.38 6.65 16.33
N GLY A 34 11.16 7.18 16.43
CA GLY A 34 10.92 8.40 17.18
C GLY A 34 9.50 8.92 17.08
N HIS A 35 8.48 8.05 17.22
CA HIS A 35 7.14 8.35 17.76
C HIS A 35 6.07 7.26 17.58
N ASN A 36 6.39 6.02 17.17
CA ASN A 36 5.39 4.95 17.04
C ASN A 36 5.83 3.58 17.62
N LEU A 37 6.71 3.57 18.63
CA LEU A 37 7.17 2.31 19.26
C LEU A 37 6.27 1.76 20.37
N ALA A 38 5.20 2.46 20.76
CA ALA A 38 4.17 1.85 21.59
C ALA A 38 3.22 1.01 20.70
N PRO A 39 2.74 -0.16 21.15
CA PRO A 39 1.66 -0.88 20.46
C PRO A 39 0.48 0.09 20.34
N THR A 40 0.17 0.55 19.13
CA THR A 40 -1.00 1.43 18.92
C THR A 40 -2.26 0.63 19.24
N PRO A 41 -3.03 0.97 20.28
CA PRO A 41 -4.32 0.35 20.53
C PRO A 41 -5.27 0.68 19.37
N TRP A 42 -6.14 -0.25 19.01
CA TRP A 42 -7.16 -0.10 17.97
C TRP A 42 -8.30 0.84 18.40
N HIS A 43 -8.01 2.12 18.63
CA HIS A 43 -9.00 3.14 19.00
C HIS A 43 -8.92 4.37 18.08
N ARG A 44 -10.03 5.13 18.00
CA ARG A 44 -10.07 6.41 17.28
C ARG A 44 -9.05 7.36 17.91
N PHE A 45 -8.13 7.88 17.09
CA PHE A 45 -7.19 8.90 17.54
C PHE A 45 -7.96 10.20 17.80
N ALA A 46 -7.77 10.79 18.98
CA ALA A 46 -8.22 12.15 19.22
C ALA A 46 -7.43 13.09 18.28
N PRO A 47 -8.06 14.12 17.70
CA PRO A 47 -7.32 15.17 17.00
C PRO A 47 -6.26 15.72 17.96
N LYS A 48 -5.00 15.76 17.52
CA LYS A 48 -3.94 16.40 18.32
C LYS A 48 -4.16 17.90 18.32
N ASN A 49 -4.36 18.48 19.50
CA ASN A 49 -4.13 19.90 19.71
C ASN A 49 -2.61 20.13 19.62
N PHE A 50 -2.15 20.73 18.53
CA PHE A 50 -0.74 21.05 18.28
C PHE A 50 -0.27 22.26 19.11
N ASN A 51 -0.51 22.26 20.43
CA ASN A 51 0.02 23.25 21.37
C ASN A 51 1.09 22.68 22.31
N ASP A 52 1.43 21.39 22.21
CA ASP A 52 2.46 20.81 23.06
C ASP A 52 3.86 21.08 22.49
N ASN A 53 4.57 21.97 23.19
CA ASN A 53 6.00 22.29 23.08
C ASN A 53 6.91 21.08 23.39
N ASN A 54 6.71 19.94 22.72
CA ASN A 54 7.61 18.79 22.85
C ASN A 54 8.73 18.89 21.82
N ASN A 55 9.93 19.06 22.36
CA ASN A 55 11.25 19.28 21.75
C ASN A 55 11.76 18.11 20.88
N SER A 56 10.87 17.39 20.19
CA SER A 56 11.19 16.34 19.23
C SER A 56 11.53 16.95 17.86
N GLN A 57 12.51 16.37 17.15
CA GLN A 57 12.89 16.78 15.79
C GLN A 57 11.69 16.76 14.82
N TYR A 58 10.70 15.89 15.09
CA TYR A 58 9.42 15.78 14.38
C TYR A 58 8.47 16.97 14.65
N GLY A 59 8.42 17.50 15.87
CA GLY A 59 7.65 18.72 16.20
C GLY A 59 8.23 19.97 15.56
N LYS A 60 9.57 20.03 15.42
CA LYS A 60 10.27 21.10 14.67
C LYS A 60 10.00 20.99 13.16
N LEU A 61 9.97 19.76 12.61
CA LEU A 61 9.65 19.49 11.19
C LEU A 61 8.22 19.91 10.82
N LEU A 62 7.23 19.59 11.66
CA LEU A 62 5.83 19.98 11.44
C LEU A 62 5.59 21.49 11.54
N ASN A 63 6.31 22.19 12.42
CA ASN A 63 6.22 23.64 12.53
C ASN A 63 6.87 24.39 11.35
N HIS A 64 7.88 23.81 10.69
CA HIS A 64 8.43 24.39 9.46
C HIS A 64 7.53 24.20 8.23
N ILE A 65 6.71 23.14 8.20
CA ILE A 65 5.73 22.90 7.13
C ILE A 65 4.51 23.84 7.23
N LYS A 66 4.25 24.45 8.41
CA LYS A 66 3.13 25.39 8.63
C LYS A 66 3.31 26.78 8.01
N CYS A 67 4.50 27.17 7.56
CA CYS A 67 4.78 28.55 7.12
C CYS A 67 5.17 28.68 5.63
N SER A 68 4.42 28.02 4.74
CA SER A 68 4.41 28.38 3.32
C SER A 68 2.98 28.42 2.79
N TYR A 69 2.12 29.16 3.49
CA TYR A 69 0.91 29.72 2.93
C TYR A 69 1.07 31.24 2.93
N LEU A 70 0.90 31.85 1.76
CA LEU A 70 0.90 33.29 1.48
C LEU A 70 2.28 33.97 1.47
N SER A 71 3.01 33.83 0.36
CA SER A 71 3.94 34.88 -0.11
C SER A 71 4.09 34.79 -1.63
N CYS A 72 3.37 35.69 -2.30
CA CYS A 72 3.53 36.24 -3.65
C CYS A 72 4.22 35.37 -4.73
N VAL A 73 3.44 35.08 -5.77
CA VAL A 73 3.92 34.91 -7.14
C VAL A 73 4.77 36.14 -7.48
N SER A 74 6.08 35.96 -7.60
CA SER A 74 6.94 36.87 -8.34
C SER A 74 7.38 36.10 -9.57
N GLU A 75 7.15 36.68 -10.75
CA GLU A 75 7.60 36.13 -12.03
C GLU A 75 9.09 35.81 -11.96
N ILE A 76 9.42 34.53 -11.79
CA ILE A 76 10.75 34.03 -12.07
C ILE A 76 10.75 33.75 -13.56
N ILE A 77 11.39 34.64 -14.32
CA ILE A 77 11.80 34.40 -15.70
C ILE A 77 12.59 33.08 -15.70
N ARG A 78 11.97 32.01 -16.21
CA ARG A 78 12.59 30.68 -16.32
C ARG A 78 13.61 30.71 -17.47
N PRO A 79 14.89 30.32 -17.27
CA PRO A 79 15.74 29.97 -18.39
C PRO A 79 15.17 28.70 -19.06
N PRO A 80 15.35 28.52 -20.38
CA PRO A 80 14.82 27.36 -21.07
C PRO A 80 15.50 26.10 -20.52
N TYR A 81 14.72 25.25 -19.85
CA TYR A 81 15.17 23.92 -19.45
C TYR A 81 15.40 23.12 -20.73
N ARG A 82 16.68 22.84 -21.00
CA ARG A 82 17.09 21.96 -22.09
C ARG A 82 16.63 20.55 -21.74
N HIS A 83 15.64 20.03 -22.48
CA HIS A 83 15.25 18.63 -22.40
C HIS A 83 16.47 17.76 -22.76
N GLN A 84 17.16 17.21 -21.75
CA GLN A 84 17.96 16.02 -21.95
C GLN A 84 16.97 14.86 -22.01
N HIS A 85 16.70 14.40 -23.23
CA HIS A 85 16.11 13.09 -23.47
C HIS A 85 17.05 12.06 -22.83
N HIS A 86 16.74 11.64 -21.61
CA HIS A 86 17.21 10.35 -21.14
C HIS A 86 16.40 9.32 -21.90
N ASP A 87 17.06 8.68 -22.87
CA ASP A 87 16.55 7.51 -23.58
C ASP A 87 16.16 6.45 -22.54
N LEU A 88 14.86 6.38 -22.24
CA LEU A 88 14.26 5.25 -21.57
C LEU A 88 14.52 4.01 -22.44
N PRO A 89 14.93 2.87 -21.85
CA PRO A 89 15.09 1.65 -22.63
C PRO A 89 13.78 1.36 -23.36
N HIS A 90 13.84 1.33 -24.69
CA HIS A 90 12.74 0.95 -25.57
C HIS A 90 12.30 -0.48 -25.21
N TYR A 91 11.35 -0.60 -24.29
CA TYR A 91 10.58 -1.83 -24.11
C TYR A 91 9.72 -1.96 -25.38
N GLY A 92 10.09 -2.91 -26.24
CA GLY A 92 9.51 -3.07 -27.57
C GLY A 92 7.99 -3.19 -27.56
N ASN A 93 7.36 -2.69 -28.64
CA ASN A 93 5.97 -2.79 -29.07
C ASN A 93 5.04 -3.70 -28.24
N ALA A 94 4.77 -3.32 -27.00
CA ALA A 94 3.62 -3.78 -26.24
C ALA A 94 2.51 -2.75 -26.48
N SER A 95 1.33 -3.22 -26.86
CA SER A 95 0.12 -2.44 -27.11
C SER A 95 0.07 -1.13 -26.32
N THR A 96 -0.07 0.01 -27.01
CA THR A 96 -0.17 1.38 -26.45
C THR A 96 -1.40 1.63 -25.56
N THR A 97 -2.13 0.57 -25.22
CA THR A 97 -3.32 0.59 -24.37
C THR A 97 -2.98 0.22 -22.93
N CYS A 98 -3.44 1.04 -21.98
CA CYS A 98 -3.37 0.74 -20.56
C CYS A 98 -3.92 -0.68 -20.27
N PRO A 99 -3.21 -1.54 -19.52
CA PRO A 99 -3.68 -2.89 -19.21
C PRO A 99 -5.12 -2.88 -18.67
N SER A 100 -5.94 -3.82 -19.13
CA SER A 100 -7.38 -3.90 -18.78
C SER A 100 -7.63 -3.95 -17.27
N PHE A 101 -6.67 -4.47 -16.52
CA PHE A 101 -6.67 -4.46 -15.06
C PHE A 101 -6.81 -3.03 -14.47
N PHE A 102 -6.23 -1.99 -15.07
CA PHE A 102 -6.36 -0.61 -14.57
C PHE A 102 -7.74 0.01 -14.83
N ARG A 103 -8.66 -0.68 -15.51
CA ARG A 103 -10.05 -0.21 -15.69
C ARG A 103 -10.76 0.11 -14.38
N TRP A 104 -10.34 -0.54 -13.30
CA TRP A 104 -10.92 -0.33 -11.97
C TRP A 104 -10.66 1.07 -11.43
N ILE A 105 -9.61 1.77 -11.88
CA ILE A 105 -9.40 3.19 -11.56
C ILE A 105 -10.57 4.03 -12.09
N HIS A 106 -11.05 3.75 -13.30
CA HIS A 106 -12.22 4.44 -13.85
C HIS A 106 -13.50 4.12 -13.09
N HIS A 107 -13.65 2.87 -12.63
CA HIS A 107 -14.77 2.49 -11.77
C HIS A 107 -14.74 3.22 -10.42
N ASP A 108 -13.58 3.31 -9.78
CA ASP A 108 -13.44 3.96 -8.47
C ASP A 108 -13.69 5.47 -8.57
N LEU A 109 -13.35 6.09 -9.70
CA LEU A 109 -13.54 7.52 -9.96
C LEU A 109 -14.89 7.84 -10.63
N GLU A 110 -15.67 6.83 -11.04
CA GLU A 110 -16.97 6.98 -11.68
C GLU A 110 -17.92 7.94 -10.96
N PRO A 111 -18.00 7.97 -9.61
CA PRO A 111 -18.93 8.85 -8.92
C PRO A 111 -18.78 10.35 -9.26
N TRP A 112 -17.56 10.77 -9.64
CA TRP A 112 -17.24 12.16 -9.99
C TRP A 112 -17.07 12.39 -11.49
N ALA A 113 -17.31 11.39 -12.34
CA ALA A 113 -17.03 11.49 -13.78
C ALA A 113 -17.80 12.63 -14.47
N GLN A 114 -19.04 12.89 -14.06
CA GLN A 114 -19.89 13.95 -14.63
C GLN A 114 -19.76 15.27 -13.88
N SER A 115 -19.84 15.23 -12.55
CA SER A 115 -19.87 16.44 -11.71
C SER A 115 -18.50 17.07 -11.46
N ARG A 116 -17.42 16.32 -11.74
CA ARG A 116 -16.07 16.58 -11.22
C ARG A 116 -16.05 16.59 -9.67
N ILE A 117 -14.86 16.82 -9.12
CA ILE A 117 -14.64 16.98 -7.68
C ILE A 117 -14.65 18.47 -7.35
N SER A 118 -15.54 18.90 -6.46
CA SER A 118 -15.59 20.29 -5.99
C SER A 118 -14.65 20.50 -4.78
N PRO A 119 -14.24 21.76 -4.51
CA PRO A 119 -13.50 22.09 -3.29
C PRO A 119 -14.26 21.72 -2.01
N SER A 120 -15.60 21.85 -1.99
CA SER A 120 -16.42 21.48 -0.83
C SER A 120 -16.39 19.98 -0.55
N GLN A 121 -16.29 19.13 -1.58
CA GLN A 121 -16.13 17.68 -1.41
C GLN A 121 -14.75 17.31 -0.87
N LEU A 122 -13.69 18.01 -1.27
CA LEU A 122 -12.36 17.84 -0.71
C LEU A 122 -12.32 18.24 0.78
N ILE A 123 -12.94 19.36 1.14
CA ILE A 123 -13.08 19.78 2.54
C ILE A 123 -13.89 18.75 3.35
N GLU A 124 -14.93 18.15 2.76
CA GLU A 124 -15.65 17.07 3.41
C GLU A 124 -14.76 15.84 3.62
N ALA A 125 -13.97 15.44 2.61
CA ALA A 125 -13.03 14.33 2.69
C ALA A 125 -11.95 14.56 3.74
N GLN A 126 -11.53 15.82 3.96
CA GLN A 126 -10.55 16.22 4.98
C GLN A 126 -10.92 15.71 6.38
N ARG A 127 -12.22 15.69 6.72
CA ARG A 127 -12.72 15.21 8.03
C ARG A 127 -12.38 13.75 8.31
N PHE A 128 -12.04 12.99 7.27
CA PHE A 128 -11.75 11.56 7.32
C PHE A 128 -10.31 11.23 6.93
N ALA A 129 -9.54 12.22 6.46
CA ALA A 129 -8.20 12.05 5.93
C ALA A 129 -7.15 12.16 7.02
N ALA A 130 -6.14 11.29 7.01
CA ALA A 130 -4.98 11.43 7.88
C ALA A 130 -4.03 12.53 7.39
N PHE A 131 -3.95 12.76 6.08
CA PHE A 131 -3.16 13.83 5.48
C PHE A 131 -3.71 14.23 4.11
N ARG A 132 -3.40 15.46 3.70
CA ARG A 132 -3.64 16.01 2.37
C ARG A 132 -2.35 16.01 1.58
N ILE A 133 -2.45 15.71 0.29
CA ILE A 133 -1.38 15.85 -0.68
C ILE A 133 -1.80 16.89 -1.70
N VAL A 134 -0.92 17.85 -1.94
CA VAL A 134 -1.05 18.80 -3.04
C VAL A 134 0.21 18.68 -3.90
N ILE A 135 0.02 18.46 -5.20
CA ILE A 135 1.09 18.54 -6.20
C ILE A 135 0.80 19.76 -7.05
N VAL A 136 1.77 20.66 -7.16
CA VAL A 136 1.70 21.84 -8.04
C VAL A 136 3.06 22.03 -8.69
N ASP A 137 3.09 22.16 -10.01
CA ASP A 137 4.33 22.36 -10.79
C ASP A 137 5.39 21.28 -10.49
N GLY A 138 4.93 20.02 -10.32
CA GLY A 138 5.80 18.87 -10.02
C GLY A 138 6.39 18.86 -8.60
N ARG A 139 5.93 19.73 -7.70
CA ARG A 139 6.35 19.79 -6.29
C ARG A 139 5.27 19.21 -5.38
N LEU A 140 5.68 18.34 -4.46
CA LEU A 140 4.80 17.70 -3.49
C LEU A 140 4.74 18.50 -2.18
N TYR A 141 3.52 18.79 -1.73
CA TYR A 141 3.22 19.41 -0.44
C TYR A 141 2.32 18.47 0.36
N VAL A 142 2.54 18.39 1.67
CA VAL A 142 1.80 17.49 2.56
C VAL A 142 1.35 18.24 3.80
N GLU A 143 0.07 18.09 4.15
CA GLU A 143 -0.49 18.60 5.41
C GLU A 143 -1.05 17.42 6.22
N HIS A 144 -0.59 17.25 7.46
CA HIS A 144 -1.03 16.16 8.34
C HIS A 144 -2.19 16.58 9.24
N TYR A 145 -3.23 15.75 9.33
CA TYR A 145 -4.39 15.93 10.20
C TYR A 145 -4.44 14.91 11.34
N PHE A 146 -4.17 13.64 11.04
CA PHE A 146 -4.15 12.55 12.02
C PHE A 146 -2.91 11.68 11.89
N ALA A 147 -2.56 10.98 12.98
CA ALA A 147 -1.44 10.05 13.00
C ALA A 147 -1.83 8.74 12.29
N CYS A 148 -0.85 8.16 11.60
CA CYS A 148 -0.95 6.83 11.01
C CYS A 148 -0.28 5.78 11.89
N VAL A 149 -0.77 4.54 11.79
CA VAL A 149 -0.07 3.38 12.35
C VAL A 149 1.32 3.29 11.71
N GLN A 150 2.37 3.12 12.52
CA GLN A 150 3.73 2.85 12.02
C GLN A 150 4.22 3.92 11.00
N THR A 151 5.14 3.55 10.10
CA THR A 151 5.70 4.43 9.06
C THR A 151 4.84 4.57 7.81
N ARG A 152 3.57 4.15 7.85
CA ARG A 152 2.68 4.09 6.67
C ARG A 152 2.56 5.42 5.91
N ALA A 153 2.36 6.53 6.63
CA ALA A 153 2.28 7.85 6.00
C ALA A 153 3.55 8.19 5.23
N MET A 154 4.72 7.99 5.87
CA MET A 154 6.02 8.29 5.30
C MET A 154 6.27 7.52 4.01
N PHE A 155 6.01 6.22 3.99
CA PHE A 155 6.23 5.38 2.81
C PHE A 155 5.21 5.63 1.70
N THR A 156 3.97 6.00 2.04
CA THR A 156 2.99 6.46 1.04
C THR A 156 3.40 7.78 0.40
N ILE A 157 3.86 8.76 1.18
CA ILE A 157 4.41 10.03 0.68
C ILE A 157 5.66 9.77 -0.18
N TRP A 158 6.54 8.87 0.26
CA TRP A 158 7.69 8.44 -0.52
C TRP A 158 7.26 7.84 -1.86
N GLY A 159 6.14 7.12 -1.93
CA GLY A 159 5.55 6.66 -3.18
C GLY A 159 5.20 7.77 -4.16
N PHE A 160 4.60 8.87 -3.68
CA PHE A 160 4.35 10.05 -4.51
C PHE A 160 5.65 10.73 -4.96
N LEU A 161 6.67 10.80 -4.12
CA LEU A 161 7.99 11.31 -4.53
C LEU A 161 8.62 10.45 -5.62
N GLN A 162 8.51 9.12 -5.52
CA GLN A 162 8.97 8.22 -6.58
C GLN A 162 8.18 8.41 -7.88
N LEU A 163 6.86 8.63 -7.80
CA LEU A 163 6.02 8.94 -8.95
C LEU A 163 6.50 10.22 -9.67
N LEU A 164 6.73 11.30 -8.92
CA LEU A 164 7.22 12.57 -9.47
C LEU A 164 8.62 12.45 -10.08
N LYS A 165 9.51 11.73 -9.41
CA LYS A 165 10.86 11.48 -9.92
C LYS A 165 10.86 10.66 -11.20
N ARG A 166 9.97 9.65 -11.30
CA ARG A 166 9.88 8.76 -12.46
C ARG A 166 9.22 9.42 -13.67
N TYR A 167 8.27 10.33 -13.43
CA TYR A 167 7.49 10.98 -14.49
C TYR A 167 7.52 12.51 -14.35
N PRO A 168 8.70 13.15 -14.47
CA PRO A 168 8.84 14.59 -14.28
C PRO A 168 8.02 15.36 -15.31
N GLY A 169 7.20 16.31 -14.83
CA GLY A 169 6.32 17.14 -15.68
C GLY A 169 5.09 16.42 -16.25
N MET A 170 4.90 15.12 -15.98
CA MET A 170 3.73 14.37 -16.46
C MET A 170 2.65 14.17 -15.38
N VAL A 171 3.01 14.32 -14.10
CA VAL A 171 2.03 14.28 -13.01
C VAL A 171 1.32 15.63 -12.95
N PRO A 172 -0.01 15.67 -13.12
CA PRO A 172 -0.75 16.93 -13.13
C PRO A 172 -0.79 17.55 -11.73
N ASP A 173 -1.11 18.84 -11.70
CA ASP A 173 -1.50 19.48 -10.47
C ASP A 173 -2.72 18.77 -9.88
N VAL A 174 -2.63 18.36 -8.62
CA VAL A 174 -3.66 17.57 -7.96
C VAL A 174 -3.73 17.88 -6.47
N ASP A 175 -4.95 17.89 -5.95
CA ASP A 175 -5.25 18.05 -4.53
C ASP A 175 -6.08 16.85 -4.08
N LEU A 176 -5.54 16.07 -3.14
CA LEU A 176 -6.15 14.82 -2.70
C LEU A 176 -6.07 14.63 -1.18
N MET A 177 -7.06 13.89 -0.68
CA MET A 177 -7.20 13.53 0.73
C MET A 177 -6.90 12.03 0.88
N PHE A 178 -6.02 11.68 1.81
CA PHE A 178 -5.57 10.30 2.02
C PHE A 178 -5.80 9.87 3.47
N ASP A 179 -6.37 8.68 3.67
CA ASP A 179 -6.37 8.02 4.96
C ASP A 179 -5.62 6.67 4.93
N CYS A 180 -4.78 6.48 5.94
CA CYS A 180 -3.78 5.42 6.05
C CYS A 180 -4.21 4.27 6.97
N MET A 181 -5.48 4.24 7.42
CA MET A 181 -6.03 3.14 8.21
C MET A 181 -6.51 1.99 7.31
N ASP A 182 -6.69 0.82 7.93
CA ASP A 182 -6.95 -0.44 7.21
C ASP A 182 -8.35 -0.55 6.58
N ARG A 183 -9.42 -0.05 7.21
CA ARG A 183 -10.78 -0.27 6.69
C ARG A 183 -11.26 0.89 5.82
N PRO A 184 -12.00 0.61 4.74
CA PRO A 184 -12.63 1.65 3.95
C PRO A 184 -13.72 2.36 4.78
N PHE A 185 -13.97 3.63 4.48
CA PHE A 185 -14.76 4.53 5.31
C PHE A 185 -15.99 5.12 4.61
N VAL A 186 -15.87 5.51 3.35
CA VAL A 186 -16.92 6.24 2.60
C VAL A 186 -18.04 5.29 2.16
N ASN A 187 -19.01 5.07 3.03
CA ASN A 187 -20.07 4.08 2.85
C ASN A 187 -21.10 4.46 1.75
N ARG A 188 -21.32 3.56 0.79
CA ARG A 188 -22.28 3.73 -0.32
C ARG A 188 -23.73 3.91 0.12
N GLY A 189 -24.11 3.35 1.26
CA GLY A 189 -25.44 3.55 1.84
C GLY A 189 -25.74 5.00 2.22
N LYS A 190 -24.71 5.77 2.59
CA LYS A 190 -24.81 7.19 3.01
C LYS A 190 -24.77 8.18 1.84
N TYR A 191 -24.14 7.81 0.72
CA TYR A 191 -23.97 8.68 -0.45
C TYR A 191 -24.74 8.11 -1.63
N ARG A 192 -25.84 8.78 -2.00
CA ARG A 192 -26.75 8.33 -3.06
C ARG A 192 -27.14 9.50 -3.96
N PRO A 193 -27.25 9.28 -5.30
CA PRO A 193 -27.77 10.28 -6.21
C PRO A 193 -29.10 10.87 -5.73
N GLY A 194 -29.28 12.18 -5.88
CA GLY A 194 -30.48 12.91 -5.43
C GLY A 194 -30.56 13.18 -3.92
N LYS A 195 -29.58 12.72 -3.12
CA LYS A 195 -29.45 13.08 -1.69
C LYS A 195 -28.10 13.73 -1.43
N ARG A 196 -27.11 12.92 -1.07
CA ARG A 196 -25.73 13.35 -0.79
C ARG A 196 -24.84 12.73 -1.85
N TRP A 197 -24.63 13.47 -2.94
CA TRP A 197 -23.89 13.01 -4.10
C TRP A 197 -23.14 14.18 -4.76
N PRO A 198 -21.93 13.95 -5.29
CA PRO A 198 -21.12 12.74 -5.17
C PRO A 198 -20.51 12.54 -3.77
N PRO A 199 -19.98 11.35 -3.44
CA PRO A 199 -19.27 11.12 -2.18
C PRO A 199 -18.01 12.00 -2.04
N PRO A 200 -17.44 12.16 -0.83
CA PRO A 200 -16.13 12.77 -0.65
C PRO A 200 -15.03 11.86 -1.24
N PRO A 201 -14.10 12.37 -2.07
CA PRO A 201 -13.03 11.57 -2.65
C PRO A 201 -11.93 11.32 -1.60
N LEU A 202 -11.86 10.08 -1.10
CA LEU A 202 -10.89 9.69 -0.09
C LEU A 202 -10.04 8.53 -0.62
N PHE A 203 -8.73 8.76 -0.74
CA PHE A 203 -7.77 7.73 -1.08
C PHE A 203 -7.44 6.88 0.15
N ARG A 204 -7.37 5.57 -0.07
CA ARG A 204 -7.02 4.57 0.95
C ARG A 204 -6.28 3.42 0.30
N TYR A 205 -5.90 2.42 1.07
CA TYR A 205 -5.20 1.25 0.55
C TYR A 205 -6.14 0.13 0.05
N CYS A 206 -7.41 0.15 0.44
CA CYS A 206 -8.42 -0.77 -0.10
C CYS A 206 -9.82 -0.15 -0.10
N THR A 207 -10.73 -0.83 -0.80
CA THR A 207 -12.18 -0.59 -0.80
C THR A 207 -12.93 -1.91 -0.65
N ASN A 208 -14.26 -1.88 -0.79
CA ASN A 208 -15.12 -3.05 -0.94
C ASN A 208 -16.43 -2.66 -1.66
N GLU A 209 -17.31 -3.63 -1.88
CA GLU A 209 -18.60 -3.44 -2.55
C GLU A 209 -19.54 -2.42 -1.85
N TRP A 210 -19.27 -2.07 -0.59
CA TRP A 210 -20.08 -1.17 0.24
C TRP A 210 -19.49 0.23 0.38
N ASN A 211 -18.34 0.49 -0.25
CA ASN A 211 -17.53 1.68 -0.03
C ASN A 211 -17.10 2.36 -1.34
N PHE A 212 -16.87 3.67 -1.28
CA PHE A 212 -16.43 4.54 -2.39
C PHE A 212 -14.97 4.97 -2.26
N ASP A 213 -14.26 4.51 -1.24
CA ASP A 213 -12.84 4.82 -1.03
C ASP A 213 -12.02 4.40 -2.26
N ILE A 214 -11.07 5.23 -2.67
CA ILE A 214 -10.26 5.05 -3.89
C ILE A 214 -8.99 4.29 -3.52
N PRO A 215 -8.81 3.02 -3.94
CA PRO A 215 -7.62 2.24 -3.61
C PRO A 215 -6.36 2.79 -4.26
N PHE A 216 -5.30 2.89 -3.46
CA PHE A 216 -3.96 3.31 -3.84
C PHE A 216 -2.96 2.23 -3.39
N PRO A 217 -1.82 2.05 -4.09
CA PRO A 217 -0.77 1.15 -3.64
C PRO A 217 -0.38 1.38 -2.17
N ASP A 218 -0.39 0.31 -1.38
CA ASP A 218 -0.05 0.42 0.03
C ASP A 218 1.44 0.74 0.26
N TRP A 219 1.72 1.28 1.45
CA TRP A 219 3.06 1.68 1.85
C TRP A 219 4.11 0.57 1.69
N SER A 220 3.70 -0.70 1.81
CA SER A 220 4.63 -1.83 1.90
C SER A 220 5.31 -2.18 0.57
N PHE A 221 4.82 -1.64 -0.55
CA PHE A 221 5.54 -1.70 -1.83
C PHE A 221 6.83 -0.87 -1.83
N TRP A 222 6.93 0.14 -0.96
CA TRP A 222 8.14 0.94 -0.78
C TRP A 222 8.98 0.49 0.41
N GLY A 223 8.48 -0.49 1.16
CA GLY A 223 9.12 -1.08 2.33
C GLY A 223 8.21 -1.08 3.56
N TRP A 224 8.47 -1.99 4.48
CA TRP A 224 7.82 -2.01 5.78
C TRP A 224 8.84 -2.36 6.88
N PRO A 225 9.64 -1.36 7.30
CA PRO A 225 10.80 -1.57 8.19
C PRO A 225 10.46 -2.25 9.51
N GLU A 226 9.28 -1.96 10.06
CA GLU A 226 8.79 -2.56 11.31
C GLU A 226 8.63 -4.07 11.24
N THR A 227 8.57 -4.64 10.04
CA THR A 227 8.47 -6.08 9.79
C THR A 227 9.65 -6.64 8.99
N ASN A 228 10.71 -5.83 8.81
CA ASN A 228 11.89 -6.16 8.02
C ASN A 228 11.58 -6.56 6.56
N ILE A 229 10.54 -5.96 5.97
CA ILE A 229 10.19 -6.13 4.56
C ILE A 229 10.87 -5.04 3.74
N GLN A 230 11.58 -5.45 2.70
CA GLN A 230 12.30 -4.54 1.79
C GLN A 230 11.35 -3.88 0.77
N PRO A 231 11.78 -2.82 0.06
CA PRO A 231 11.04 -2.30 -1.07
C PRO A 231 10.75 -3.39 -2.11
N TRP A 232 9.62 -3.27 -2.81
CA TRP A 232 9.08 -4.31 -3.67
C TRP A 232 10.08 -4.86 -4.69
N ASP A 233 10.88 -4.01 -5.33
CA ASP A 233 11.85 -4.46 -6.33
C ASP A 233 12.90 -5.43 -5.75
N GLU A 234 13.32 -5.19 -4.51
CA GLU A 234 14.29 -6.04 -3.80
C GLU A 234 13.62 -7.29 -3.22
N GLU A 235 12.47 -7.11 -2.55
CA GLU A 235 11.73 -8.20 -1.94
C GLU A 235 11.24 -9.20 -3.00
N PHE A 236 10.77 -8.71 -4.15
CA PHE A 236 10.36 -9.54 -5.29
C PHE A 236 11.54 -10.38 -5.82
N ARG A 237 12.71 -9.77 -6.03
CA ARG A 237 13.92 -10.48 -6.47
C ARG A 237 14.33 -11.56 -5.47
N SER A 238 14.31 -11.23 -4.18
CA SER A 238 14.59 -12.15 -3.07
C SER A 238 13.61 -13.34 -3.06
N ILE A 239 12.30 -13.08 -3.16
CA ILE A 239 11.26 -14.11 -3.21
C ILE A 239 11.43 -14.99 -4.45
N LYS A 240 11.71 -14.41 -5.62
CA LYS A 240 11.94 -15.19 -6.85
C LYS A 240 13.17 -16.08 -6.74
N GLN A 241 14.25 -15.60 -6.13
CA GLN A 241 15.43 -16.43 -5.86
C GLN A 241 15.09 -17.58 -4.90
N GLY A 242 14.39 -17.31 -3.80
CA GLY A 242 13.94 -18.34 -2.86
C GLY A 242 13.00 -19.36 -3.51
N SER A 243 12.12 -18.91 -4.41
CA SER A 243 11.20 -19.77 -5.17
C SER A 243 11.94 -20.77 -6.06
N LYS A 244 13.06 -20.35 -6.67
CA LYS A 244 13.92 -21.18 -7.54
C LYS A 244 14.74 -22.23 -6.78
N ALA A 245 14.80 -22.17 -5.44
CA ALA A 245 15.51 -23.16 -4.64
C ALA A 245 14.93 -24.57 -4.76
N LEU A 246 13.63 -24.68 -5.10
CA LEU A 246 12.95 -25.95 -5.34
C LEU A 246 12.08 -25.88 -6.60
N ASN A 247 12.27 -26.83 -7.51
CA ASN A 247 11.33 -27.07 -8.60
C ASN A 247 9.93 -27.34 -8.04
N TRP A 248 8.90 -26.91 -8.76
CA TRP A 248 7.50 -27.04 -8.36
C TRP A 248 7.12 -28.45 -7.89
N THR A 249 7.53 -29.48 -8.63
CA THR A 249 7.28 -30.89 -8.33
C THR A 249 7.93 -31.35 -7.02
N ARG A 250 9.00 -30.69 -6.58
CA ARG A 250 9.72 -30.97 -5.33
C ARG A 250 9.24 -30.15 -4.13
N LYS A 251 8.38 -29.14 -4.34
CA LYS A 251 7.75 -28.40 -3.24
C LYS A 251 6.77 -29.31 -2.50
N ARG A 252 6.57 -29.05 -1.21
CA ARG A 252 5.63 -29.80 -0.35
C ARG A 252 4.22 -29.75 -0.93
N ASN A 253 3.53 -30.88 -0.95
CA ASN A 253 2.27 -31.08 -1.68
C ASN A 253 1.02 -30.67 -0.89
N HIS A 254 1.17 -29.88 0.18
CA HIS A 254 0.05 -29.34 0.96
C HIS A 254 0.10 -27.81 0.98
N ALA A 255 -1.02 -27.21 1.35
CA ALA A 255 -1.17 -25.77 1.45
C ALA A 255 -0.49 -25.20 2.68
N TYR A 256 0.04 -23.98 2.55
CA TYR A 256 0.74 -23.31 3.63
C TYR A 256 0.20 -21.91 3.87
N TRP A 257 0.04 -21.58 5.15
CA TRP A 257 -0.21 -20.24 5.65
C TRP A 257 0.61 -19.96 6.90
N LYS A 258 1.19 -18.76 7.00
CA LYS A 258 1.78 -18.22 8.23
C LYS A 258 1.29 -16.79 8.40
N GLY A 259 0.67 -16.49 9.53
CA GLY A 259 0.13 -15.15 9.77
C GLY A 259 -0.41 -14.98 11.18
N ASN A 260 -0.70 -13.73 11.55
CA ASN A 260 -1.28 -13.43 12.86
C ASN A 260 -2.82 -13.55 12.76
N PRO A 261 -3.45 -14.50 13.48
CA PRO A 261 -4.90 -14.66 13.48
C PRO A 261 -5.61 -13.60 14.34
N TYR A 262 -4.92 -13.03 15.33
CA TYR A 262 -5.50 -12.12 16.33
C TYR A 262 -5.50 -10.66 15.87
N VAL A 263 -5.99 -10.44 14.65
CA VAL A 263 -6.09 -9.11 14.00
C VAL A 263 -7.54 -8.71 13.72
N GLY A 264 -8.49 -9.25 14.48
CA GLY A 264 -9.92 -9.02 14.25
C GLY A 264 -10.45 -9.63 12.95
N SER A 265 -9.83 -10.71 12.48
CA SER A 265 -10.19 -11.42 11.24
C SER A 265 -10.78 -12.79 11.56
N ALA A 266 -12.10 -12.93 11.43
CA ALA A 266 -12.78 -14.21 11.64
C ALA A 266 -12.21 -15.31 10.73
N VAL A 267 -11.90 -14.98 9.47
CA VAL A 267 -11.39 -15.97 8.50
C VAL A 267 -10.02 -16.52 8.90
N ARG A 268 -9.15 -15.72 9.53
CA ARG A 268 -7.86 -16.23 10.02
C ARG A 268 -8.01 -17.11 11.24
N THR A 269 -8.91 -16.77 12.16
CA THR A 269 -9.22 -17.63 13.31
C THR A 269 -9.82 -18.96 12.85
N ASP A 270 -10.74 -18.92 11.88
CA ASP A 270 -11.35 -20.11 11.30
C ASP A 270 -10.34 -21.01 10.60
N LEU A 271 -9.36 -20.42 9.91
CA LEU A 271 -8.29 -21.13 9.20
C LEU A 271 -7.42 -21.99 10.13
N LEU A 272 -7.28 -21.62 11.40
CA LEU A 272 -6.53 -22.43 12.39
C LEU A 272 -7.13 -23.83 12.55
N ARG A 273 -8.45 -23.99 12.36
CA ARG A 273 -9.13 -25.30 12.42
C ARG A 273 -8.81 -26.20 11.23
N CYS A 274 -8.19 -25.64 10.19
CA CYS A 274 -7.77 -26.39 9.01
C CYS A 274 -6.32 -26.91 9.14
N ASN A 275 -5.64 -26.72 10.27
CA ASN A 275 -4.25 -27.14 10.47
C ASN A 275 -4.09 -28.66 10.65
N ASP A 276 -4.30 -29.41 9.57
CA ASP A 276 -4.11 -30.84 9.51
C ASP A 276 -3.77 -31.22 8.06
N THR A 277 -2.51 -31.60 7.82
CA THR A 277 -2.01 -31.95 6.50
C THR A 277 -2.64 -33.23 5.94
N THR A 278 -3.08 -34.14 6.81
CA THR A 278 -3.68 -35.42 6.41
C THR A 278 -5.17 -35.26 6.13
N LYS A 279 -5.88 -34.52 6.98
CA LYS A 279 -7.33 -34.33 6.86
C LYS A 279 -7.71 -33.27 5.82
N TRP A 280 -7.01 -32.14 5.83
CA TRP A 280 -7.36 -30.95 5.05
C TRP A 280 -6.32 -30.56 3.99
N GLY A 281 -5.13 -31.18 4.03
CA GLY A 281 -4.04 -30.80 3.13
C GLY A 281 -3.49 -29.41 3.42
N ALA A 282 -3.54 -28.94 4.68
CA ALA A 282 -3.08 -27.60 5.04
C ALA A 282 -2.21 -27.59 6.31
N GLU A 283 -1.17 -26.78 6.25
CA GLU A 283 -0.23 -26.48 7.34
C GLU A 283 -0.32 -24.97 7.63
N VAL A 284 -0.76 -24.65 8.85
CA VAL A 284 -1.15 -23.30 9.26
C VAL A 284 -0.36 -22.91 10.51
N PHE A 285 0.44 -21.86 10.41
CA PHE A 285 1.28 -21.36 11.50
C PHE A 285 0.82 -20.00 12.00
N ILE A 286 0.84 -19.85 13.33
CA ILE A 286 0.64 -18.56 13.98
C ILE A 286 1.94 -17.76 13.90
N GLN A 287 1.85 -16.57 13.33
CA GLN A 287 2.91 -15.56 13.39
C GLN A 287 2.73 -14.75 14.68
N ASP A 288 3.56 -15.02 15.68
CA ASP A 288 3.64 -14.20 16.88
C ASP A 288 4.49 -12.95 16.60
N TRP A 289 3.82 -11.80 16.46
CA TRP A 289 4.49 -10.54 16.16
C TRP A 289 5.38 -10.06 17.31
N VAL A 290 5.05 -10.37 18.56
CA VAL A 290 5.85 -9.97 19.73
C VAL A 290 7.19 -10.71 19.70
N GLN A 291 7.16 -12.02 19.48
CA GLN A 291 8.38 -12.82 19.39
C GLN A 291 9.19 -12.48 18.15
N GLU A 292 8.54 -12.30 17.00
CA GLU A 292 9.21 -11.98 15.74
C GLU A 292 9.89 -10.62 15.79
N THR A 293 9.29 -9.64 16.48
CA THR A 293 9.93 -8.34 16.73
C THR A 293 11.25 -8.50 17.50
N ARG A 294 11.29 -9.36 18.53
CA ARG A 294 12.50 -9.59 19.34
C ARG A 294 13.66 -10.20 18.54
N VAL A 295 13.35 -11.00 17.52
CA VAL A 295 14.35 -11.63 16.65
C VAL A 295 14.55 -10.93 15.31
N GLY A 296 13.92 -9.76 15.10
CA GLY A 296 14.02 -8.97 13.87
C GLY A 296 13.40 -9.63 12.65
N PHE A 297 12.30 -10.38 12.84
CA PHE A 297 11.53 -11.09 11.80
C PHE A 297 12.36 -12.09 10.96
N LYS A 298 13.52 -12.52 11.45
CA LYS A 298 14.41 -13.46 10.74
C LYS A 298 13.73 -14.79 10.40
N GLN A 299 12.77 -15.23 11.22
CA GLN A 299 12.01 -16.48 11.01
C GLN A 299 10.82 -16.30 10.05
N SER A 300 10.65 -15.10 9.50
CA SER A 300 9.51 -14.71 8.67
C SER A 300 9.91 -14.17 7.31
N LYS A 301 11.18 -14.33 6.95
CA LYS A 301 11.69 -13.98 5.63
C LYS A 301 10.84 -14.63 4.55
N LEU A 302 10.26 -13.81 3.66
CA LEU A 302 9.27 -14.26 2.69
C LEU A 302 9.85 -15.25 1.68
N ALA A 303 11.12 -15.06 1.28
CA ALA A 303 11.86 -15.95 0.39
C ALA A 303 11.95 -17.40 0.90
N ASP A 304 11.94 -17.62 2.22
CA ASP A 304 12.03 -18.96 2.82
C ASP A 304 10.68 -19.68 2.86
N GLN A 305 9.59 -18.97 2.58
CA GLN A 305 8.22 -19.47 2.66
C GLN A 305 7.65 -19.98 1.33
N CYS A 306 8.48 -20.12 0.29
CA CYS A 306 8.08 -20.60 -1.04
C CYS A 306 8.37 -22.10 -1.26
N LYS A 307 8.40 -22.89 -0.18
CA LYS A 307 8.73 -24.33 -0.18
C LYS A 307 7.52 -25.25 -0.39
N HIS A 308 6.33 -24.68 -0.48
CA HIS A 308 5.06 -25.39 -0.61
C HIS A 308 4.45 -25.13 -1.98
N ARG A 309 3.73 -26.12 -2.50
CA ARG A 309 3.00 -25.97 -3.75
C ARG A 309 1.95 -24.89 -3.56
N TYR A 310 1.11 -25.00 -2.54
CA TYR A 310 -0.03 -24.09 -2.40
C TYR A 310 0.21 -23.06 -1.30
N LYS A 311 -0.10 -21.79 -1.58
CA LYS A 311 0.01 -20.68 -0.61
C LYS A 311 -1.35 -20.06 -0.40
N ILE A 312 -1.81 -20.02 0.84
CA ILE A 312 -3.13 -19.50 1.18
C ILE A 312 -3.04 -17.99 1.41
N TYR A 313 -3.96 -17.23 0.81
CA TYR A 313 -4.21 -15.84 1.16
C TYR A 313 -5.44 -15.73 2.06
N ALA A 314 -5.28 -15.02 3.18
CA ALA A 314 -6.34 -14.74 4.14
C ALA A 314 -6.27 -13.28 4.60
N GLU A 315 -7.39 -12.58 4.47
CA GLU A 315 -7.54 -11.18 4.87
C GLU A 315 -7.27 -10.97 6.36
N GLY A 316 -6.71 -9.81 6.70
CA GLY A 316 -6.46 -9.40 8.08
C GLY A 316 -7.65 -8.60 8.61
N PHE A 317 -7.35 -7.51 9.31
CA PHE A 317 -8.37 -6.55 9.74
C PHE A 317 -9.14 -5.93 8.55
N ALA A 318 -8.47 -5.83 7.40
CA ALA A 318 -9.01 -5.54 6.07
C ALA A 318 -8.25 -6.37 5.00
N TRP A 319 -7.88 -5.80 3.84
CA TRP A 319 -6.95 -6.45 2.91
C TRP A 319 -5.64 -6.83 3.60
N SER A 320 -4.92 -7.81 3.05
CA SER A 320 -3.60 -8.17 3.57
C SER A 320 -2.52 -7.88 2.53
N VAL A 321 -1.49 -7.15 2.96
CA VAL A 321 -0.30 -6.88 2.14
C VAL A 321 0.42 -8.14 1.62
N SER A 322 0.11 -9.32 2.19
CA SER A 322 0.71 -10.60 1.87
C SER A 322 0.38 -11.13 0.47
N LEU A 323 -0.68 -10.62 -0.17
CA LEU A 323 -1.16 -11.13 -1.47
C LEU A 323 -0.05 -11.11 -2.54
N LYS A 324 0.60 -9.97 -2.73
CA LYS A 324 1.68 -9.82 -3.75
C LYS A 324 2.87 -10.75 -3.50
N TYR A 325 3.21 -10.99 -2.23
CA TYR A 325 4.29 -11.92 -1.86
C TYR A 325 3.90 -13.37 -2.14
N ILE A 326 2.65 -13.74 -1.85
CA ILE A 326 2.09 -15.06 -2.13
C ILE A 326 2.12 -15.35 -3.64
N LEU A 327 1.64 -14.41 -4.45
CA LEU A 327 1.63 -14.54 -5.91
C LEU A 327 3.06 -14.67 -6.48
N SER A 328 4.05 -14.11 -5.80
CA SER A 328 5.44 -14.11 -6.25
C SER A 328 6.19 -15.43 -5.99
N CYS A 329 5.70 -16.28 -5.08
CA CYS A 329 6.40 -17.49 -4.63
C CYS A 329 6.55 -18.61 -5.67
N GLY A 330 6.00 -18.46 -6.88
CA GLY A 330 5.91 -19.58 -7.83
C GLY A 330 5.07 -20.72 -7.25
N SER A 331 4.07 -20.33 -6.46
CA SER A 331 3.10 -21.18 -5.79
C SER A 331 1.72 -20.93 -6.33
N LEU A 332 0.88 -21.96 -6.37
CA LEU A 332 -0.54 -21.78 -6.68
C LEU A 332 -1.17 -21.07 -5.49
N ALA A 333 -1.62 -19.83 -5.73
CA ALA A 333 -2.31 -19.04 -4.74
C ALA A 333 -3.72 -19.59 -4.50
N LEU A 334 -4.01 -19.98 -3.27
CA LEU A 334 -5.34 -20.32 -2.80
C LEU A 334 -5.91 -19.09 -2.09
N ILE A 335 -6.75 -18.31 -2.79
CA ILE A 335 -7.28 -17.05 -2.26
C ILE A 335 -8.63 -17.34 -1.63
N ILE A 336 -8.72 -17.20 -0.30
CA ILE A 336 -10.00 -17.21 0.39
C ILE A 336 -10.79 -16.00 -0.06
N SER A 337 -12.03 -16.20 -0.52
CA SER A 337 -12.88 -15.17 -1.13
C SER A 337 -12.77 -13.85 -0.37
N PRO A 338 -12.15 -12.82 -0.98
CA PRO A 338 -11.87 -11.56 -0.30
C PRO A 338 -13.14 -10.73 -0.12
N ASN A 339 -13.22 -9.99 0.96
CA ASN A 339 -14.21 -8.93 1.16
C ASN A 339 -13.66 -7.55 0.78
N PHE A 340 -12.33 -7.42 0.68
CA PHE A 340 -11.65 -6.17 0.42
C PHE A 340 -10.88 -6.24 -0.89
N GLU A 341 -10.82 -5.10 -1.55
CA GLU A 341 -10.20 -4.94 -2.86
C GLU A 341 -9.11 -3.88 -2.74
N ASP A 342 -7.85 -4.26 -2.96
CA ASP A 342 -6.77 -3.30 -3.15
C ASP A 342 -6.70 -2.87 -4.62
N PHE A 343 -5.73 -2.03 -4.95
CA PHE A 343 -5.65 -1.53 -6.32
C PHE A 343 -5.45 -2.66 -7.34
N PHE A 344 -4.85 -3.81 -6.97
CA PHE A 344 -4.49 -4.88 -7.91
C PHE A 344 -5.27 -6.18 -7.84
N SER A 345 -5.91 -6.48 -6.72
CA SER A 345 -6.59 -7.76 -6.50
C SER A 345 -7.72 -7.99 -7.51
N ARG A 346 -8.41 -6.94 -7.96
CA ARG A 346 -9.50 -7.00 -8.95
C ARG A 346 -9.05 -7.33 -10.37
N GLY A 347 -7.74 -7.37 -10.62
CA GLY A 347 -7.16 -7.91 -11.86
C GLY A 347 -7.01 -9.42 -11.86
N LEU A 348 -7.10 -10.07 -10.71
CA LEU A 348 -6.89 -11.50 -10.58
C LEU A 348 -8.17 -12.26 -10.95
N ILE A 349 -8.08 -13.05 -12.01
CA ILE A 349 -9.19 -13.85 -12.51
C ILE A 349 -9.18 -15.22 -11.79
N PRO A 350 -10.26 -15.60 -11.09
CA PRO A 350 -10.39 -16.92 -10.49
C PRO A 350 -10.22 -18.02 -11.54
N LYS A 351 -9.56 -19.12 -11.16
CA LYS A 351 -9.23 -20.26 -12.03
C LYS A 351 -8.25 -19.95 -13.17
N GLN A 352 -7.73 -18.73 -13.26
CA GLN A 352 -6.62 -18.39 -14.17
C GLN A 352 -5.38 -17.92 -13.40
N ASN A 353 -5.54 -16.95 -12.49
CA ASN A 353 -4.43 -16.43 -11.69
C ASN A 353 -4.34 -17.11 -10.31
N HIS A 354 -5.46 -17.59 -9.79
CA HIS A 354 -5.53 -18.19 -8.45
C HIS A 354 -6.67 -19.19 -8.34
N TRP A 355 -6.62 -20.05 -7.33
CA TRP A 355 -7.71 -20.93 -6.96
C TRP A 355 -8.59 -20.28 -5.88
N PRO A 356 -9.88 -20.02 -6.15
CA PRO A 356 -10.78 -19.44 -5.14
C PRO A 356 -11.12 -20.46 -4.06
N ILE A 357 -11.11 -20.02 -2.80
CA ILE A 357 -11.48 -20.81 -1.62
C ILE A 357 -12.70 -20.20 -0.95
N SER A 358 -13.74 -21.01 -0.74
CA SER A 358 -14.98 -20.54 -0.10
C SER A 358 -14.75 -20.24 1.38
N ARG A 359 -15.29 -19.11 1.87
CA ARG A 359 -15.32 -18.79 3.31
C ARG A 359 -16.27 -19.70 4.08
N ALA A 360 -17.41 -20.06 3.47
CA ALA A 360 -18.44 -20.86 4.13
C ALA A 360 -18.00 -22.30 4.38
N ASN A 361 -17.25 -22.89 3.44
CA ASN A 361 -16.74 -24.26 3.51
C ASN A 361 -15.22 -24.27 3.49
N LEU A 362 -14.58 -23.53 4.40
CA LEU A 362 -13.15 -23.20 4.35
C LEU A 362 -12.23 -24.43 4.23
N CYS A 363 -12.18 -25.30 5.25
CA CYS A 363 -11.26 -26.45 5.22
C CYS A 363 -11.58 -27.47 4.12
N PRO A 364 -12.87 -27.84 3.87
CA PRO A 364 -13.22 -28.69 2.73
C PRO A 364 -12.83 -28.08 1.37
N SER A 365 -12.97 -26.77 1.20
CA SER A 365 -12.60 -26.08 -0.04
C SER A 365 -11.08 -26.07 -0.24
N ILE A 366 -10.29 -25.92 0.83
CA ILE A 366 -8.82 -26.05 0.77
C ILE A 366 -8.44 -27.48 0.40
N LYS A 367 -9.03 -28.47 1.07
CA LYS A 367 -8.81 -29.90 0.81
C LYS A 367 -9.02 -30.23 -0.66
N TYR A 368 -10.19 -29.86 -1.19
CA TYR A 368 -10.54 -30.10 -2.58
C TYR A 368 -9.53 -29.46 -3.54
N ALA A 369 -9.12 -28.21 -3.28
CA ALA A 369 -8.13 -27.52 -4.09
C ALA A 369 -6.78 -28.25 -4.12
N VAL A 370 -6.32 -28.71 -2.97
CA VAL A 370 -5.03 -29.40 -2.80
C VAL A 370 -5.06 -30.78 -3.45
N GLU A 371 -6.10 -31.59 -3.18
CA GLU A 371 -6.26 -32.93 -3.74
C GLU A 371 -6.37 -32.89 -5.26
N TRP A 372 -7.24 -32.02 -5.79
CA TRP A 372 -7.40 -31.87 -7.24
C TRP A 372 -6.10 -31.41 -7.89
N SER A 373 -5.41 -30.43 -7.31
CA SER A 373 -4.18 -29.88 -7.90
C SER A 373 -3.02 -30.87 -7.86
N ASN A 374 -2.94 -31.71 -6.83
CA ASN A 374 -1.95 -32.78 -6.75
C ASN A 374 -2.21 -33.89 -7.77
N ALA A 375 -3.48 -34.20 -8.07
CA ALA A 375 -3.86 -35.14 -9.11
C ALA A 375 -3.70 -34.58 -10.53
N ASN A 376 -3.64 -33.25 -10.69
CA ASN A 376 -3.62 -32.55 -11.98
C ASN A 376 -2.42 -31.58 -12.14
N PRO A 377 -1.16 -32.05 -11.99
CA PRO A 377 0.00 -31.17 -11.92
C PRO A 377 0.28 -30.39 -13.22
N SER A 378 -0.04 -30.94 -14.39
CA SER A 378 0.15 -30.26 -15.68
C SER A 378 -0.83 -29.10 -15.84
N GLN A 379 -2.10 -29.30 -15.48
CA GLN A 379 -3.12 -28.25 -15.48
C GLN A 379 -2.77 -27.13 -14.53
N VAL A 380 -2.18 -27.43 -13.37
CA VAL A 380 -1.69 -26.40 -12.44
C VAL A 380 -0.56 -25.59 -13.05
N HIS A 381 0.42 -26.28 -13.65
CA HIS A 381 1.60 -25.63 -14.22
C HIS A 381 1.24 -24.71 -15.41
N PHE A 382 0.49 -25.23 -16.39
CA PHE A 382 0.10 -24.47 -17.58
C PHE A 382 -1.06 -23.51 -17.34
N GLY A 383 -2.01 -23.88 -16.48
CA GLY A 383 -3.24 -23.12 -16.24
C GLY A 383 -3.06 -21.93 -15.31
N PHE A 384 -2.19 -22.04 -14.31
CA PHE A 384 -2.03 -21.02 -13.27
C PHE A 384 -0.64 -20.40 -13.24
N LEU A 385 0.41 -21.22 -13.13
CA LEU A 385 1.75 -20.71 -12.86
C LEU A 385 2.34 -19.93 -14.04
N ASN A 386 2.13 -20.40 -15.27
CA ASN A 386 2.63 -19.69 -16.46
C ASN A 386 1.88 -18.39 -16.75
N ARG A 387 0.62 -18.24 -16.30
CA ARG A 387 -0.21 -17.05 -16.54
C ARG A 387 -0.01 -15.92 -15.52
N LEU A 388 0.78 -16.16 -14.47
CA LEU A 388 1.20 -15.13 -13.51
C LEU A 388 2.58 -14.54 -13.84
N LEU A 389 3.33 -15.19 -14.75
CA LEU A 389 4.72 -14.84 -15.08
C LEU A 389 4.87 -14.16 -16.45
N ASN A 390 3.84 -14.25 -17.29
CA ASN A 390 3.65 -13.51 -18.54
C ASN A 390 2.53 -12.50 -18.34
#